data_AF-A0A2N0D1C0-F1
#
_entry.id   AF-A0A2N0D1C0-F1
#
_cell.length_a   1.000
_cell.length_b   1.000
_cell.length_c   1.000
_cell.angle_alpha   90.00
_cell.angle_beta   90.00
_cell.angle_gamma   90.00
#
_symmetry.space_group_name_H-M   'P 1'
#
loop_
_entity.id
_entity.type
_entity.pdbx_description
1 polymer ?
#
loop_
_entity_poly.entity_id
_entity_poly.type
_entity_poly.pdbx_seq_one_letter_code
_entity_poly.pdbx_strand_id
1 'polypeptide(L)' 'MTQNGRGFWRHLFGLLLALMATIVIILAWQYGLDYLSGTPFEELRYVIFGVAVVGLLSALNSLTLRLLN' A
#
# COMPACT_ATOMS: atom_id res chain seq x y z
N MET A 1 0.50 -34.71 -8.66
CA MET A 1 0.12 -33.38 -9.20
C MET A 1 -0.71 -32.62 -8.16
N THR A 2 -0.08 -32.06 -7.12
CA THR A 2 -0.76 -31.21 -6.11
C THR A 2 0.09 -30.02 -5.65
N GLN A 3 1.25 -29.78 -6.28
CA GLN A 3 2.20 -28.74 -5.88
C GLN A 3 1.90 -27.36 -6.49
N ASN A 4 1.15 -27.29 -7.61
CA ASN A 4 0.86 -26.02 -8.30
C ASN A 4 -0.19 -25.14 -7.60
N GLY A 5 -1.05 -25.70 -6.75
CA GLY A 5 -2.13 -24.95 -6.09
C GLY A 5 -1.59 -23.89 -5.12
N ARG A 6 -0.63 -24.25 -4.26
CA ARG A 6 -0.09 -23.32 -3.25
C ARG A 6 0.63 -22.11 -3.84
N GLY A 7 1.35 -22.29 -4.95
CA GLY A 7 2.00 -21.19 -5.67
C GLY A 7 0.99 -20.22 -6.28
N PHE A 8 -0.05 -20.76 -6.93
CA PHE A 8 -1.10 -19.96 -7.57
C PHE A 8 -1.87 -19.09 -6.56
N TRP A 9 -2.30 -19.66 -5.43
CA TRP A 9 -3.01 -18.92 -4.38
C TRP A 9 -2.16 -17.81 -3.76
N ARG A 10 -0.85 -18.04 -3.59
CA ARG A 10 0.09 -17.02 -3.09
C ARG A 10 0.23 -15.84 -4.06
N HIS A 11 0.35 -16.11 -5.35
CA HIS A 11 0.44 -15.05 -6.37
C HIS A 11 -0.86 -14.24 -6.48
N LEU A 12 -2.02 -14.91 -6.45
CA LEU A 12 -3.32 -14.24 -6.49
C LEU A 12 -3.52 -13.34 -5.27
N PHE A 13 -3.16 -13.82 -4.08
CA PHE A 13 -3.23 -13.02 -2.85
C PHE A 13 -2.33 -11.78 -2.92
N GLY A 14 -1.07 -11.95 -3.35
CA GLY A 14 -0.14 -10.83 -3.54
C GLY A 14 -0.67 -9.80 -4.56
N LEU A 15 -1.30 -10.27 -5.64
CA LEU A 15 -1.91 -9.41 -6.66
C LEU A 15 -3.07 -8.59 -6.09
N LEU A 16 -3.99 -9.23 -5.35
CA LEU A 16 -5.13 -8.55 -4.71
C LEU A 16 -4.66 -7.51 -3.68
N LEU A 17 -3.64 -7.85 -2.89
CA LEU A 17 -3.07 -6.94 -1.91
C LEU A 17 -2.42 -5.72 -2.59
N ALA A 18 -1.67 -5.94 -3.67
CA ALA A 18 -1.07 -4.85 -4.45
C ALA A 18 -2.13 -3.95 -5.09
N LEU A 19 -3.23 -4.53 -5.58
CA LEU A 19 -4.36 -3.79 -6.14
C LEU A 19 -5.05 -2.92 -5.08
N MET A 20 -5.31 -3.46 -3.87
CA MET A 20 -5.83 -2.67 -2.76
C MET A 20 -4.90 -1.54 -2.36
N ALA A 21 -3.59 -1.81 -2.25
CA ALA A 21 -2.60 -0.79 -1.92
C ALA A 21 -2.62 0.36 -2.95
N THR A 22 -2.71 0.01 -4.23
CA THR A 22 -2.77 0.99 -5.33
C THR A 22 -4.00 1.88 -5.21
N ILE A 23 -5.18 1.30 -4.96
CA ILE A 23 -6.43 2.05 -4.77
C ILE A 23 -6.29 3.01 -3.58
N VAL A 24 -5.78 2.54 -2.45
CA VAL A 24 -5.57 3.38 -1.26
C VAL A 24 -4.63 4.55 -1.54
N ILE A 25 -3.52 4.30 -2.25
CA ILE A 25 -2.56 5.34 -2.63
C ILE A 25 -3.23 6.39 -3.53
N ILE A 26 -4.02 5.98 -4.52
CA ILE A 26 -4.75 6.89 -5.41
C ILE A 26 -5.76 7.73 -4.63
N LEU A 27 -6.52 7.12 -3.72
CA LEU A 27 -7.49 7.85 -2.89
C LEU A 27 -6.79 8.84 -1.95
N ALA A 28 -5.68 8.43 -1.33
CA ALA A 28 -4.87 9.30 -0.49
C ALA A 28 -4.25 10.46 -1.27
N TRP A 29 -3.89 10.24 -2.54
CA TRP A 29 -3.39 11.30 -3.42
C TRP A 29 -4.50 12.29 -3.78
N GLN A 30 -5.67 11.80 -4.17
CA GLN A 30 -6.77 12.66 -4.61
C GLN A 30 -7.44 13.43 -3.47
N TYR A 31 -7.61 12.81 -2.31
CA TYR A 31 -8.39 13.39 -1.20
C TYR A 31 -7.53 13.68 0.03
N GLY A 32 -6.47 12.92 0.26
CA GLY A 32 -5.63 13.02 1.46
C GLY A 32 -4.80 14.29 1.53
N LEU A 33 -4.31 14.79 0.40
CA LEU A 33 -3.51 16.01 0.33
C LEU A 33 -4.32 17.27 0.64
N ASP A 34 -5.60 17.28 0.25
CA ASP A 34 -6.49 18.42 0.47
C ASP A 34 -6.77 18.63 1.96
N TYR A 35 -6.73 17.58 2.80
CA TYR A 35 -6.82 17.72 4.26
C TYR A 35 -5.66 18.51 4.88
N LEU A 36 -4.52 18.58 4.19
CA LEU A 36 -3.35 19.33 4.65
C LEU A 36 -3.31 20.75 4.08
N SER A 37 -4.20 21.10 3.16
CA SER A 37 -4.33 22.46 2.64
C SER A 37 -4.83 23.42 3.74
N GLY A 38 -4.22 24.60 3.85
CA GLY A 38 -4.54 25.57 4.91
C GLY A 38 -4.01 25.20 6.31
N THR A 39 -3.29 24.09 6.45
CA THR A 39 -2.58 23.72 7.68
C THR A 39 -1.13 24.21 7.63
N PRO A 40 -0.45 24.41 8.78
CA PRO A 40 1.00 24.71 8.79
C PRO A 40 1.87 23.61 8.15
N PHE A 41 1.30 22.43 7.84
CA PHE A 41 1.97 21.33 7.16
C PHE A 41 1.74 21.32 5.64
N GLU A 42 1.11 22.34 5.07
CA GLU A 42 0.79 22.39 3.64
C GLU A 42 2.03 22.22 2.75
N GLU A 43 3.15 22.85 3.12
CA GLU A 43 4.43 22.73 2.40
C GLU A 43 5.00 21.29 2.45
N LEU A 44 4.65 20.54 3.50
CA LEU A 44 5.13 19.18 3.73
C LEU A 44 4.15 18.11 3.26
N ARG A 45 3.00 18.46 2.69
CA ARG A 45 1.94 17.51 2.33
C ARG A 45 2.43 16.36 1.43
N TYR A 46 3.30 16.66 0.47
CA TYR A 46 3.88 15.65 -0.42
C TYR A 46 4.93 14.78 0.26
N VAL A 47 5.67 15.35 1.23
CA VAL A 47 6.63 14.60 2.06
C VAL A 47 5.88 13.63 2.97
N ILE A 48 4.82 14.09 3.63
CA ILE A 48 3.97 13.28 4.50
C ILE A 48 3.31 12.16 3.68
N PHE A 49 2.77 12.48 2.50
CA PHE A 49 2.24 11.48 1.58
C PHE A 49 3.30 10.45 1.20
N GLY A 50 4.52 10.88 0.82
CA GLY A 50 5.61 9.96 0.48
C GLY A 50 5.97 9.02 1.62
N VAL A 51 6.11 9.54 2.85
CA VAL A 51 6.39 8.73 4.04
C VAL A 51 5.25 7.75 4.32
N ALA A 52 4.00 8.19 4.22
CA ALA A 52 2.83 7.33 4.43
C ALA A 52 2.76 6.19 3.40
N VAL A 53 3.01 6.48 2.12
CA VAL A 53 3.03 5.48 1.04
C VAL A 53 4.15 4.47 1.27
N VAL A 54 5.36 4.94 1.57
CA VAL A 54 6.52 4.05 1.84
C VAL A 54 6.26 3.19 3.08
N GLY A 55 5.69 3.76 4.14
CA GLY A 55 5.31 3.04 5.35
C GLY A 55 4.26 1.96 5.08
N LEU A 56 3.20 2.30 4.33
CA LEU A 56 2.16 1.36 3.92
C LEU A 56 2.74 0.19 3.13
N LEU A 57 3.53 0.48 2.09
CA LEU A 57 4.13 -0.55 1.24
C LEU A 57 5.11 -1.43 2.03
N SER A 58 5.89 -0.86 2.94
CA SER A 58 6.80 -1.60 3.82
C SER A 58 6.04 -2.54 4.76
N ALA A 59 4.95 -2.05 5.37
CA ALA A 59 4.09 -2.85 6.24
C ALA A 59 3.43 -4.01 5.46
N LEU A 60 2.90 -3.74 4.27
CA LEU A 60 2.32 -4.75 3.40
C LEU A 60 3.34 -5.80 2.97
N ASN A 61 4.56 -5.38 2.62
CA ASN A 61 5.65 -6.30 2.28
C ASN A 61 6.00 -7.20 3.49
N SER A 62 6.14 -6.62 4.69
CA SER A 62 6.42 -7.39 5.91
C SER A 62 5.29 -8.37 6.24
N LEU A 63 4.03 -7.98 6.09
CA LEU A 63 2.88 -8.86 6.31
C LEU A 63 2.84 -9.99 5.28
N THR A 64 3.09 -9.66 4.01
CA THR A 64 3.17 -10.62 2.91
C THR A 64 4.24 -11.67 3.20
N LEU A 65 5.46 -11.23 3.58
CA LEU A 65 6.54 -12.14 3.94
C LEU A 65 6.22 -13.00 5.16
N ARG A 66 5.44 -12.50 6.13
CA ARG A 66 5.08 -13.26 7.33
C ARG A 66 3.95 -14.25 7.10
N LEU A 67 3.02 -13.95 6.19
CA LEU A 67 1.83 -14.76 5.94
C LEU A 67 2.01 -15.82 4.84
N LEU A 68 2.94 -15.57 3.91
CA LEU A 68 3.11 -16.39 2.70
C LEU A 68 4.43 -17.17 2.66
N ASN A 69 5.20 -17.10 3.75
CA ASN A 69 6.41 -17.87 4.03
C ASN A 69 6.10 -18.91 5.10
#